data_AF-A0A014Q5M9-F1
#
_entry.id   AF-A0A014Q5M9-F1
#
_cell.length_a   1.000
_cell.length_b   1.000
_cell.length_c   1.000
_cell.angle_alpha   90.00
_cell.angle_beta   90.00
_cell.angle_gamma   90.00
#
_symmetry.space_group_name_H-M   'P 1'
#
loop_
_entity.id
_entity.type
_entity.pdbx_description
1 polymer ?
#
loop_
_entity_poly.entity_id
_entity_poly.type
_entity_poly.pdbx_seq_one_letter_code
_entity_poly.pdbx_strand_id
1 'polypeptide(L)'
;MRDLHFSGDDLYILAGPTMVLNGDIRVFKWPFARATISANREPVRFETVLTESVSLPHGHGTNRAEAICALPLAIAGRTPHWLVLYDAPGMDRQDGEYTVFGDLLRHD
;
A
#
# COMPACT_ATOMS: atom_id res chain seq x y z
N MET A 1 -7.16 -4.07 6.87
CA MET A 1 -6.20 -3.00 6.52
C MET A 1 -4.82 -3.52 6.83
N ARG A 2 -3.86 -3.31 5.94
CA ARG A 2 -2.50 -3.84 6.09
C ARG A 2 -1.50 -2.73 6.41
N ASP A 3 -1.60 -1.60 5.73
CA ASP A 3 -0.70 -0.46 5.96
C ASP A 3 -1.37 0.89 5.62
N LEU A 4 -0.80 1.97 6.15
CA LEU A 4 -1.17 3.36 5.89
C LEU A 4 0.05 4.18 5.50
N HIS A 5 -0.09 4.96 4.44
CA HIS A 5 0.97 5.86 4.00
C HIS A 5 0.42 7.24 3.65
N PHE A 6 0.94 8.27 4.30
CA PHE A 6 0.66 9.66 3.89
C PHE A 6 1.60 10.08 2.77
N SER A 7 1.04 10.68 1.73
CA SER A 7 1.78 11.41 0.71
C SER A 7 1.17 12.79 0.56
N GLY A 8 1.90 13.80 1.04
CA GLY A 8 1.34 15.15 1.24
C GLY A 8 0.15 15.14 2.21
N ASP A 9 -1.00 15.60 1.73
CA ASP A 9 -2.26 15.66 2.48
C ASP A 9 -3.16 14.44 2.28
N ASP A 10 -2.81 13.58 1.33
CA ASP A 10 -3.58 12.39 0.98
C ASP A 10 -3.13 11.19 1.82
N LEU A 11 -4.09 10.36 2.21
CA LEU A 11 -3.83 9.10 2.90
C LEU A 11 -4.04 7.94 1.93
N TYR A 12 -3.03 7.11 1.77
CA TYR A 12 -3.09 5.88 1.01
C TYR A 12 -3.24 4.70 1.96
N ILE A 13 -4.18 3.81 1.64
CA ILE A 13 -4.59 2.69 2.47
C ILE A 13 -4.33 1.41 1.69
N LEU A 14 -3.38 0.60 2.16
CA LEU A 14 -3.22 -0.76 1.65
C LEU A 14 -4.29 -1.65 2.29
N ALA A 15 -5.24 -2.07 1.47
CA ALA A 15 -6.36 -2.89 1.87
C ALA A 15 -6.29 -4.27 1.23
N GLY A 16 -6.62 -5.28 2.02
CA GLY A 16 -6.67 -6.67 1.60
C GLY A 16 -7.00 -7.56 2.80
N PRO A 17 -7.27 -8.85 2.56
CA PRO A 17 -7.68 -9.78 3.62
C PRO A 17 -6.52 -10.08 4.57
N THR A 18 -6.62 -9.74 5.86
CA THR A 18 -5.48 -9.86 6.79
C THR A 18 -5.21 -11.31 7.24
N MET A 19 -6.20 -12.20 7.20
CA MET A 19 -6.09 -13.62 7.58
C MET A 19 -5.89 -14.55 6.37
N VAL A 20 -6.06 -15.86 6.55
CA VAL A 20 -5.93 -16.95 5.54
C VAL A 20 -6.90 -16.78 4.34
N LEU A 21 -7.80 -15.79 4.40
CA LEU A 21 -8.70 -15.48 3.31
C LEU A 21 -7.91 -14.98 2.10
N ASN A 22 -8.20 -15.56 0.94
CA ASN A 22 -7.73 -15.05 -0.34
C ASN A 22 -8.63 -13.91 -0.80
N GLY A 23 -8.05 -12.93 -1.47
CA GLY A 23 -8.80 -11.81 -2.03
C GLY A 23 -7.88 -10.70 -2.49
N ASP A 24 -8.45 -9.79 -3.27
CA ASP A 24 -7.71 -8.70 -3.88
C ASP A 24 -6.99 -7.85 -2.85
N ILE A 25 -5.75 -7.48 -3.19
CA ILE A 25 -5.00 -6.48 -2.45
C ILE A 25 -4.95 -5.22 -3.30
N ARG A 26 -5.42 -4.11 -2.73
CA ARG A 26 -5.61 -2.84 -3.43
C ARG A 26 -5.11 -1.69 -2.57
N VAL A 27 -4.64 -0.63 -3.23
CA VAL A 27 -4.35 0.64 -2.60
C VAL A 27 -5.52 1.58 -2.87
N PHE A 28 -6.09 2.13 -1.80
CA PHE A 28 -7.10 3.19 -1.87
C PHE A 28 -6.45 4.53 -1.54
N LYS A 29 -6.91 5.60 -2.19
CA LYS A 29 -6.56 6.98 -1.89
C LYS A 29 -7.74 7.64 -1.18
N TRP A 30 -7.47 8.22 -0.02
CA TRP A 30 -8.35 9.17 0.64
C TRP A 30 -7.77 10.57 0.45
N PRO A 31 -8.34 11.36 -0.49
CA PRO A 31 -7.83 12.69 -0.78
C PRO A 31 -8.04 13.65 0.38
N PHE A 32 -7.04 14.51 0.64
CA PHE A 32 -7.04 15.53 1.69
C PHE A 32 -7.36 15.01 3.11
N ALA A 33 -7.08 13.72 3.37
CA ALA A 33 -7.39 13.05 4.62
C ALA A 33 -6.79 13.74 5.84
N ARG A 34 -5.61 14.37 5.72
CA ARG A 34 -4.92 15.01 6.85
C ARG A 34 -5.79 16.07 7.53
N ALA A 35 -6.40 16.95 6.74
CA ALA A 35 -7.26 18.01 7.26
C ALA A 35 -8.52 17.42 7.92
N THR A 36 -9.14 16.45 7.25
CA THR A 36 -10.36 15.79 7.73
C THR A 36 -10.13 15.05 9.05
N ILE A 37 -9.02 14.30 9.16
CA ILE A 37 -8.62 13.59 10.39
C ILE A 37 -8.33 14.58 11.51
N SER A 38 -7.60 15.67 11.22
CA SER A 38 -7.23 16.67 12.23
C SER A 38 -8.45 17.41 12.79
N ALA A 39 -9.47 17.62 11.97
CA ALA A 39 -10.72 18.28 12.37
C ALA A 39 -11.73 17.32 13.05
N ASN A 40 -11.50 16.00 12.99
CA ASN A 40 -12.46 15.03 13.51
C ASN A 40 -12.55 15.08 15.04
N ARG A 41 -13.79 15.11 15.55
CA ARG A 41 -14.11 15.06 16.99
C ARG A 41 -14.93 13.82 17.37
N GLU A 42 -15.43 13.10 16.38
CA GLU A 42 -16.29 11.93 16.59
C GLU A 42 -15.45 10.66 16.77
N PRO A 43 -15.89 9.70 17.61
CA PRO A 43 -15.20 8.43 17.81
C PRO A 43 -15.25 7.53 16.57
N VAL A 44 -16.27 7.69 15.72
CA VAL A 44 -16.44 6.94 14.47
C VAL A 44 -16.88 7.91 13.38
N ARG A 45 -16.28 7.78 12.20
CA ARG A 45 -16.60 8.59 11.03
C ARG A 45 -16.66 7.69 9.80
N PHE A 46 -17.62 7.97 8.93
CA PHE A 46 -17.78 7.29 7.65
C PHE A 46 -17.35 8.22 6.53
N GLU A 47 -16.53 7.70 5.61
CA GLU A 47 -16.01 8.44 4.47
C GLU A 47 -16.27 7.65 3.19
N THR A 48 -16.82 8.34 2.21
CA THR A 48 -17.22 7.76 0.92
C THR A 48 -16.34 8.26 -0.22
N VAL A 49 -15.43 9.20 0.05
CA VAL A 49 -14.56 9.83 -0.95
C VAL A 49 -13.34 8.97 -1.32
N LEU A 50 -13.22 7.75 -0.77
CA LEU A 50 -12.12 6.85 -1.07
C LEU A 50 -12.19 6.44 -2.53
N THR A 51 -11.09 6.67 -3.25
CA THR A 51 -10.93 6.21 -4.63
C THR A 51 -9.95 5.04 -4.68
N GLU A 52 -10.22 4.07 -5.54
CA GLU A 52 -9.24 3.02 -5.82
C GLU A 52 -8.07 3.61 -6.61
N SER A 53 -6.84 3.39 -6.14
CA SER A 53 -5.63 3.87 -6.78
C SER A 53 -5.02 2.81 -7.67
N VAL A 54 -4.74 1.62 -7.14
CA VAL A 54 -4.08 0.54 -7.88
C VAL A 54 -4.40 -0.83 -7.28
N SER A 55 -4.59 -1.84 -8.13
CA SER A 55 -4.67 -3.24 -7.74
C SER A 55 -3.27 -3.86 -7.79
N LEU A 56 -2.92 -4.64 -6.76
CA LEU A 56 -1.60 -5.25 -6.64
C LEU A 56 -1.63 -6.74 -7.01
N PRO A 57 -0.53 -7.27 -7.60
CA PRO A 57 -0.41 -8.70 -7.86
C PRO A 57 -0.59 -9.49 -6.58
N HIS A 58 -1.43 -10.51 -6.63
CA HIS A 58 -1.66 -11.44 -5.53
C HIS A 58 -1.98 -12.83 -6.10
N GLY A 59 -1.74 -13.89 -5.33
CA GLY A 59 -2.11 -15.25 -5.68
C GLY A 59 -2.63 -16.01 -4.47
N HIS A 60 -3.06 -17.25 -4.67
CA HIS A 60 -3.58 -18.07 -3.58
C HIS A 60 -2.47 -18.38 -2.56
N GLY A 61 -2.54 -17.74 -1.39
CA GLY A 61 -1.52 -17.84 -0.34
C GLY A 61 -0.15 -17.24 -0.70
N THR A 62 -0.05 -16.47 -1.79
CA THR A 62 1.22 -15.92 -2.29
C THR A 62 1.04 -14.48 -2.79
N ASN A 63 2.13 -13.75 -2.94
CA ASN A 63 2.19 -12.34 -3.32
C ASN A 63 1.27 -11.47 -2.45
N ARG A 64 1.31 -11.70 -1.13
CA ARG A 64 0.54 -10.94 -0.15
C ARG A 64 1.25 -9.63 0.20
N ALA A 65 0.95 -8.55 -0.53
CA ALA A 65 1.49 -7.22 -0.21
C ALA A 65 1.07 -6.80 1.20
N GLU A 66 2.03 -6.37 2.02
CA GLU A 66 1.84 -6.10 3.45
C GLU A 66 2.27 -4.69 3.85
N ALA A 67 3.24 -4.10 3.14
CA ALA A 67 3.75 -2.78 3.47
C ALA A 67 3.89 -1.90 2.21
N ILE A 68 3.66 -0.59 2.39
CA ILE A 68 3.93 0.46 1.41
C ILE A 68 4.70 1.61 2.05
N CYS A 69 5.80 2.03 1.43
CA CYS A 69 6.55 3.19 1.92
C CYS A 69 7.22 3.97 0.79
N ALA A 70 7.50 5.25 1.05
CA ALA A 70 8.26 6.06 0.12
C ALA A 70 9.70 5.57 0.00
N LEU A 71 10.19 5.38 -1.23
CA LEU A 71 11.62 5.20 -1.44
C LEU A 71 12.34 6.50 -1.10
N PRO A 72 13.50 6.43 -0.41
CA PRO A 72 14.39 7.57 -0.26
C PRO A 72 14.74 8.16 -1.63
N LEU A 73 14.74 9.50 -1.74
CA LEU A 73 15.07 10.21 -3.00
C LEU A 73 16.45 9.82 -3.55
N ALA A 74 17.40 9.49 -2.67
CA ALA A 74 18.72 9.00 -3.05
C ALA A 74 18.66 7.71 -3.90
N ILE A 75 17.59 6.93 -3.78
CA ILE A 75 17.35 5.67 -4.50
C ILE A 75 16.33 5.89 -5.64
N ALA A 76 15.25 6.64 -5.39
CA ALA A 76 14.16 6.84 -6.35
C ALA A 76 14.53 7.75 -7.55
N GLY A 77 15.62 8.51 -7.45
CA GLY A 77 16.01 9.48 -8.46
C GLY A 77 15.05 10.67 -8.50
N ARG A 78 14.62 11.08 -9.69
CA ARG A 78 13.84 12.32 -9.89
C ARG A 78 12.33 12.15 -9.71
N THR A 79 11.84 10.92 -9.69
CA THR A 79 10.41 10.63 -9.61
C THR A 79 10.13 9.95 -8.27
N PRO A 80 9.17 10.44 -7.47
CA PRO A 80 8.73 9.74 -6.28
C PRO A 80 8.22 8.33 -6.63
N HIS A 81 8.66 7.35 -5.86
CA HIS A 81 8.21 5.97 -5.98
C HIS A 81 7.92 5.43 -4.59
N TRP A 82 6.96 4.51 -4.52
CA TRP A 82 6.75 3.69 -3.32
C TRP A 82 7.28 2.28 -3.53
N LEU A 83 7.81 1.71 -2.45
CA LEU A 83 8.16 0.31 -2.36
C LEU A 83 6.98 -0.43 -1.76
N VAL A 84 6.57 -1.50 -2.42
CA VAL A 84 5.63 -2.48 -1.88
C VAL A 84 6.41 -3.73 -1.48
N LEU A 85 6.21 -4.19 -0.25
CA LEU A 85 6.79 -5.44 0.24
C LEU A 85 5.71 -6.46 0.56
N TYR A 86 6.11 -7.74 0.53
CA TYR A 86 5.20 -8.88 0.56
C TYR A 86 5.53 -9.79 1.75
N ASP A 87 4.49 -10.18 2.51
CA ASP A 87 4.57 -11.13 3.62
C ASP A 87 4.79 -12.58 3.12
N ALA A 88 4.22 -12.91 1.97
CA ALA A 88 4.36 -14.23 1.33
C ALA A 88 4.78 -14.06 -0.14
N PRO A 89 6.04 -13.70 -0.44
CA PRO A 89 6.49 -13.54 -1.83
C PRO A 89 6.46 -14.89 -2.56
N GLY A 90 5.89 -14.90 -3.76
CA GLY A 90 5.89 -16.07 -4.63
C GLY A 90 7.27 -16.40 -5.19
N MET A 91 7.39 -17.57 -5.81
CA MET A 91 8.64 -18.00 -6.46
C MET A 91 9.14 -17.02 -7.52
N ASP A 92 8.23 -16.29 -8.16
CA ASP A 92 8.50 -15.22 -9.11
C ASP A 92 9.11 -13.96 -8.48
N ARG A 93 9.10 -13.86 -7.14
CA ARG A 93 9.62 -12.76 -6.34
C ARG A 93 10.79 -13.16 -5.44
N GLN A 94 11.42 -14.31 -5.69
CA GLN A 94 12.55 -14.80 -4.91
C GLN A 94 13.77 -14.98 -5.82
N ASP A 95 14.96 -14.64 -5.32
CA ASP A 95 16.23 -14.88 -6.01
C ASP A 95 17.28 -15.47 -5.04
N GLY A 96 17.32 -16.80 -4.99
CA GLY A 96 18.12 -17.52 -4.00
C GLY A 96 17.51 -17.49 -2.60
N GLU A 97 18.32 -17.82 -1.60
CA GLU A 97 17.84 -18.13 -0.23
C GLU A 97 17.44 -16.88 0.58
N TYR A 98 18.04 -15.72 0.28
CA TYR A 98 17.92 -14.52 1.11
C TYR A 98 17.53 -13.26 0.34
N THR A 99 17.03 -13.42 -0.90
CA THR A 99 16.62 -12.29 -1.74
C THR A 99 15.15 -12.39 -2.09
N VAL A 100 14.43 -11.29 -1.90
CA VAL A 100 13.03 -11.14 -2.32
C VAL A 100 12.85 -9.83 -3.06
N PHE A 101 11.92 -9.80 -4.01
CA PHE A 101 11.59 -8.62 -4.80
C PHE A 101 10.32 -7.94 -4.30
N GLY A 102 10.42 -6.61 -4.13
CA GLY A 102 9.28 -5.72 -3.96
C GLY A 102 8.87 -5.07 -5.29
N ASP A 103 7.69 -4.46 -5.31
CA ASP A 103 7.22 -3.67 -6.46
C ASP A 103 7.50 -2.18 -6.25
N LEU A 104 7.87 -1.49 -7.35
CA LEU A 104 7.94 -0.03 -7.38
C LEU A 104 6.65 0.53 -7.97
N LEU A 105 5.89 1.25 -7.15
CA LEU A 105 4.71 1.97 -7.59
C LEU A 105 5.06 3.43 -7.88
N ARG A 106 4.59 3.91 -9.03
CA ARG A 106 4.57 5.32 -9.35
C ARG A 106 3.27 5.92 -8.84
N HIS A 107 3.37 7.08 -8.21
CA HIS A 107 2.21 7.89 -7.88
C HIS A 107 2.44 9.29 -8.46
N ASP A 108 1.36 9.89 -8.96
CA ASP A 108 1.34 11.28 -9.42
C ASP A 108 1.12 12.24 -8.24
#